data_AF-A0A024BS53-F1
#
_entry.id   AF-A0A024BS53-F1
#
_cell.length_a   1.000
_cell.length_b   1.000
_cell.length_c   1.000
_cell.angle_alpha   90.00
_cell.angle_beta   90.00
_cell.angle_gamma   90.00
#
_symmetry.space_group_name_H-M   'P 1'
#
loop_
_entity.id
_entity.type
_entity.pdbx_description
1 polymer ?
#
loop_
_entity_poly.entity_id
_entity_poly.type
_entity_poly.pdbx_seq_one_letter_code
_entity_poly.pdbx_strand_id
1 'polypeptide(L)'
;MPIGEVIVGAALGITLQVLHEAIIKAKDRSSTKKSILDRLDATISRITPLVVHVDKISKRVEDSERKVIEELKRLLEKAVSLVEAYAELRRRNLHKKHRCKSRIKELEVSLRWMIDVDVQVNQWLDIKKLVVKMSEMNTKLDKITSQPTDGSCFKSNDSISPVLSQSSRIEATDGSSEEDEEESPSNGSEPRIDIHLRWSSRKGRKDREIRFMAK
;
A
#
# COMPACT_ATOMS: atom_id res chain seq x y z
N MET A 1 -14.30 30.31 -10.18
CA MET A 1 -13.77 29.21 -9.35
C MET A 1 -14.90 28.23 -9.08
N PRO A 2 -14.74 26.92 -9.32
CA PRO A 2 -15.79 25.98 -8.99
C PRO A 2 -15.79 25.74 -7.47
N ILE A 3 -16.95 25.90 -6.87
CA ILE A 3 -17.19 25.82 -5.41
C ILE A 3 -17.15 24.35 -4.91
N GLY A 4 -17.19 23.37 -5.82
CA GLY A 4 -17.32 21.94 -5.50
C GLY A 4 -16.07 21.26 -4.92
N GLU A 5 -14.87 21.80 -5.12
CA GLU A 5 -13.61 21.11 -4.82
C GLU A 5 -13.12 21.31 -3.38
N VAL A 6 -13.37 22.47 -2.78
CA VAL A 6 -13.06 22.76 -1.36
C VAL A 6 -14.00 22.01 -0.40
N ILE A 7 -15.10 21.46 -0.93
CA ILE A 7 -16.12 20.77 -0.13
C ILE A 7 -15.73 19.31 0.14
N VAL A 8 -14.91 18.69 -0.72
CA VAL A 8 -14.67 17.24 -0.67
C VAL A 8 -13.84 16.83 0.55
N GLY A 9 -12.76 17.55 0.84
CA GLY A 9 -11.94 17.30 2.03
C GLY A 9 -12.72 17.54 3.33
N ALA A 10 -13.48 18.64 3.39
CA ALA A 10 -14.36 18.94 4.51
C ALA A 10 -15.43 17.87 4.74
N ALA A 11 -16.11 17.42 3.67
CA ALA A 11 -17.14 16.39 3.75
C ALA A 11 -16.57 15.06 4.26
N LEU A 12 -15.41 14.63 3.75
CA LEU A 12 -14.72 13.44 4.24
C LEU A 12 -14.31 13.58 5.71
N GLY A 13 -13.81 14.76 6.11
CA GLY A 13 -13.46 15.04 7.50
C GLY A 13 -14.65 14.91 8.45
N ILE A 14 -15.81 15.44 8.08
CA ILE A 14 -17.06 15.29 8.83
C ILE A 14 -17.44 13.80 8.95
N THR A 15 -17.43 13.05 7.84
CA THR A 15 -17.77 11.62 7.86
C THR A 15 -16.82 10.81 8.76
N LEU A 16 -15.51 11.11 8.75
CA LEU A 16 -14.54 10.47 9.64
C LEU A 16 -14.83 10.77 11.12
N GLN A 17 -15.19 12.01 11.45
CA GLN A 17 -15.56 12.40 12.81
C GLN A 17 -16.81 11.64 13.28
N VAL A 18 -17.87 11.64 12.46
CA VAL A 18 -19.10 10.89 12.75
C VAL A 18 -18.81 9.40 12.95
N LEU A 19 -17.92 8.82 12.14
CA LEU A 19 -17.51 7.43 12.27
C LEU A 19 -16.77 7.15 13.58
N HIS A 20 -15.84 8.02 13.99
CA HIS A 20 -15.14 7.89 15.27
C HIS A 20 -16.12 7.91 16.45
N GLU A 21 -17.07 8.85 16.46
CA GLU A 21 -18.11 8.93 17.49
C GLU A 21 -18.98 7.66 17.52
N ALA A 22 -19.37 7.16 16.35
CA ALA A 22 -20.12 5.91 16.22
C ALA A 22 -19.33 4.72 16.77
N ILE A 23 -18.02 4.65 16.52
CA ILE A 23 -17.13 3.58 17.02
C ILE A 23 -17.04 3.63 18.55
N ILE A 24 -16.88 4.81 19.15
CA ILE A 24 -16.85 4.98 20.61
C ILE A 24 -18.16 4.49 21.23
N LYS A 25 -19.29 4.96 20.71
CA LYS A 25 -20.64 4.54 21.14
C LYS A 25 -20.85 3.03 21.00
N ALA A 26 -20.39 2.43 19.89
CA ALA A 26 -20.46 0.99 19.65
C ALA A 26 -19.61 0.18 20.65
N LYS A 27 -18.41 0.69 20.99
CA LYS A 27 -17.49 0.10 21.97
C LYS A 27 -18.10 0.12 23.37
N ASP A 28 -18.77 1.20 23.77
CA ASP A 28 -19.39 1.32 25.10
C ASP A 28 -20.60 0.40 25.27
N ARG A 29 -21.36 0.19 24.18
CA ARG A 29 -22.54 -0.69 24.19
C ARG A 29 -22.22 -2.17 23.99
N SER A 30 -20.97 -2.52 23.64
CA SER A 30 -20.56 -3.91 23.42
C SER A 30 -20.04 -4.56 24.69
N SER A 31 -20.72 -5.61 25.15
CA SER A 31 -20.25 -6.50 26.23
C SER A 31 -19.27 -7.60 25.76
N THR A 32 -18.97 -7.68 24.46
CA THR A 32 -18.03 -8.68 23.88
C THR A 32 -16.81 -8.01 23.28
N LYS A 33 -15.69 -8.78 23.17
CA LYS A 33 -14.40 -8.36 22.60
C LYS A 33 -14.56 -7.31 21.48
N LYS A 34 -14.00 -6.13 21.76
CA LYS A 34 -14.04 -4.90 20.96
C LYS A 34 -13.06 -4.92 19.77
N SER A 35 -12.32 -6.02 19.59
CA SER A 35 -11.18 -6.11 18.68
C SER A 35 -11.45 -5.72 17.23
N ILE A 36 -12.68 -5.91 16.71
CA ILE A 36 -13.01 -5.49 15.35
C ILE A 36 -13.25 -3.98 15.25
N LEU A 37 -13.86 -3.38 16.28
CA LEU A 37 -14.07 -1.93 16.34
C LEU A 37 -12.73 -1.22 16.56
N ASP A 38 -11.86 -1.78 17.41
CA ASP A 38 -10.51 -1.24 17.64
C ASP A 38 -9.66 -1.28 16.37
N ARG A 39 -9.76 -2.35 15.58
CA ARG A 39 -9.07 -2.43 14.28
C ARG A 39 -9.61 -1.41 13.28
N LEU A 40 -10.93 -1.25 13.20
CA LEU A 40 -11.52 -0.23 12.33
C LEU A 40 -11.04 1.16 12.76
N ASP A 41 -11.09 1.49 14.05
CA ASP A 41 -10.63 2.76 14.63
C ASP A 41 -9.16 3.07 14.27
N ALA A 42 -8.29 2.06 14.36
CA ALA A 42 -6.89 2.18 13.94
C ALA A 42 -6.74 2.44 12.44
N THR A 43 -7.53 1.76 11.59
CA THR A 43 -7.55 2.02 10.14
C THR A 43 -8.03 3.43 9.84
N ILE A 44 -9.11 3.89 10.48
CA ILE A 44 -9.62 5.27 10.30
C ILE A 44 -8.57 6.29 10.73
N SER A 45 -7.91 6.09 11.87
CA SER A 45 -6.83 6.96 12.35
C SER A 45 -5.68 7.09 11.34
N ARG A 46 -5.38 6.03 10.57
CA ARG A 46 -4.39 6.07 9.48
C ARG A 46 -4.89 6.83 8.24
N ILE A 47 -6.19 6.84 7.98
CA ILE A 47 -6.81 7.54 6.85
C ILE A 47 -6.93 9.04 7.11
N THR A 48 -7.22 9.44 8.35
CA THR A 48 -7.44 10.85 8.74
C THR A 48 -6.40 11.82 8.18
N PRO A 49 -5.07 11.59 8.32
CA PRO A 49 -4.09 12.51 7.74
C PRO A 49 -4.17 12.58 6.21
N LEU A 50 -4.51 11.49 5.51
CA LEU A 50 -4.63 11.47 4.04
C LEU A 50 -5.77 12.37 3.56
N VAL A 51 -6.89 12.40 4.27
CA VAL A 51 -8.03 13.28 3.94
C VAL A 51 -7.66 14.75 4.06
N VAL A 52 -6.83 15.11 5.04
CA VAL A 52 -6.31 16.49 5.19
C VAL A 52 -5.40 16.86 4.01
N HIS A 53 -4.68 15.91 3.44
CA HIS A 53 -3.87 16.13 2.23
C HIS A 53 -4.73 16.30 0.97
N VAL A 54 -5.84 15.55 0.84
CA VAL A 54 -6.78 15.69 -0.28
C VAL A 54 -7.32 17.12 -0.39
N ASP A 55 -7.66 17.75 0.74
CA ASP A 55 -8.18 19.13 0.76
C ASP A 55 -7.17 20.16 0.23
N LYS A 56 -5.87 19.94 0.46
CA LYS A 56 -4.79 20.82 0.02
C LYS A 56 -4.47 20.68 -1.47
N ILE A 57 -4.62 19.47 -2.03
CA ILE A 57 -4.25 19.13 -3.42
C ILE A 57 -5.44 19.29 -4.38
N SER A 58 -6.67 19.40 -3.84
CA SER A 58 -7.96 19.48 -4.53
C SER A 58 -8.02 20.36 -5.79
N LYS A 59 -7.20 21.43 -5.88
CA LYS A 59 -7.13 22.32 -7.05
C LYS A 59 -6.66 21.65 -8.36
N ARG A 60 -6.15 20.41 -8.33
CA ARG A 60 -5.54 19.73 -9.49
C ARG A 60 -5.83 18.23 -9.59
N VAL A 61 -6.97 17.78 -9.07
CA VAL A 61 -7.27 16.34 -8.98
C VAL A 61 -7.60 15.76 -10.37
N GLU A 62 -6.79 14.80 -10.83
CA GLU A 62 -7.03 14.04 -12.07
C GLU A 62 -8.28 13.14 -11.93
N ASP A 63 -8.92 12.75 -13.04
CA ASP A 63 -10.18 11.97 -13.01
C ASP A 63 -10.04 10.60 -12.29
N SER A 64 -8.84 10.02 -12.30
CA SER A 64 -8.51 8.78 -11.56
C SER A 64 -8.59 8.99 -10.04
N GLU A 65 -8.03 10.08 -9.55
CA GLU A 65 -8.00 10.43 -8.12
C GLU A 65 -9.41 10.75 -7.61
N ARG A 66 -10.25 11.42 -8.43
CA ARG A 66 -11.67 11.65 -8.08
C ARG A 66 -12.42 10.35 -7.81
N LYS A 67 -12.21 9.32 -8.63
CA LYS A 67 -12.86 8.02 -8.45
C LYS A 67 -12.45 7.35 -7.14
N VAL A 68 -11.17 7.44 -6.77
CA VAL A 68 -10.66 6.90 -5.50
C VAL A 68 -11.27 7.65 -4.32
N ILE A 69 -11.37 8.98 -4.42
CA ILE A 69 -11.96 9.82 -3.37
C ILE A 69 -13.45 9.52 -3.17
N GLU A 70 -14.23 9.37 -4.24
CA GLU A 70 -15.65 9.01 -4.15
C GLU A 70 -15.85 7.60 -3.59
N GLU A 71 -15.02 6.64 -3.97
CA GLU A 71 -15.08 5.29 -3.43
C GLU A 71 -14.70 5.27 -1.93
N LEU A 72 -13.69 6.05 -1.52
CA LEU A 72 -13.35 6.25 -0.11
C LEU A 72 -14.55 6.81 0.67
N LYS A 73 -15.18 7.87 0.16
CA LYS A 73 -16.36 8.49 0.76
C LYS A 73 -17.48 7.45 0.96
N ARG A 74 -17.79 6.67 -0.09
CA ARG A 74 -18.79 5.62 -0.06
C ARG A 74 -18.50 4.54 0.99
N LEU A 75 -17.23 4.13 1.12
CA LEU A 75 -16.83 3.16 2.15
C LEU A 75 -16.96 3.73 3.56
N LEU A 76 -16.61 5.00 3.79
CA LEU A 76 -16.73 5.66 5.08
C LEU A 76 -18.21 5.81 5.50
N GLU A 77 -19.09 6.24 4.60
CA GLU A 77 -20.53 6.32 4.87
C GLU A 77 -21.13 4.94 5.20
N LYS A 78 -20.69 3.90 4.47
CA LYS A 78 -21.07 2.51 4.77
C LYS A 78 -20.52 2.05 6.13
N ALA A 79 -19.36 2.54 6.56
CA ALA A 79 -18.80 2.26 7.89
C ALA A 79 -19.69 2.85 8.98
N VAL A 80 -20.08 4.12 8.82
CA VAL A 80 -20.95 4.83 9.77
C VAL A 80 -22.23 4.03 9.99
N SER A 81 -22.96 3.76 8.90
CA SER A 81 -24.24 3.04 8.98
C SER A 81 -24.12 1.65 9.64
N LEU A 82 -23.05 0.89 9.35
CA LEU A 82 -22.83 -0.41 9.97
C LEU A 82 -22.50 -0.32 11.45
N VAL A 83 -21.67 0.65 11.85
CA VAL A 83 -21.25 0.83 13.24
C VAL A 83 -22.40 1.36 14.10
N GLU A 84 -23.20 2.29 13.57
CA GLU A 84 -24.41 2.77 14.24
C GLU A 84 -25.43 1.64 14.43
N ALA A 85 -25.71 0.88 13.38
CA ALA A 85 -26.57 -0.30 13.46
C ALA A 85 -26.03 -1.31 14.49
N TYR A 86 -24.71 -1.50 14.56
CA TYR A 86 -24.08 -2.35 15.56
C TYR A 86 -24.33 -1.84 17.00
N ALA A 87 -24.22 -0.54 17.21
CA ALA A 87 -24.42 0.12 18.50
C ALA A 87 -25.89 0.08 18.97
N GLU A 88 -26.84 0.05 18.04
CA GLU A 88 -28.28 -0.01 18.36
C GLU A 88 -28.78 -1.42 18.68
N LEU A 89 -28.05 -2.46 18.25
CA LEU A 89 -28.46 -3.83 18.53
C LEU A 89 -28.48 -4.14 20.02
N ARG A 90 -29.68 -4.50 20.51
CA ARG A 90 -29.92 -4.98 21.88
C ARG A 90 -28.93 -6.10 22.23
N ARG A 91 -28.45 -6.12 23.49
CA ARG A 91 -27.40 -7.06 23.95
C ARG A 91 -27.68 -8.54 23.64
N ARG A 92 -28.96 -8.94 23.61
CA ARG A 92 -29.39 -10.33 23.35
C ARG A 92 -29.42 -10.73 21.86
N ASN A 93 -29.28 -9.78 20.93
CA ASN A 93 -29.35 -10.05 19.48
C ASN A 93 -28.00 -10.56 18.92
N LEU A 94 -27.51 -11.68 19.44
CA LEU A 94 -26.17 -12.21 19.13
C LEU A 94 -25.98 -12.51 17.64
N HIS A 95 -26.98 -13.10 16.97
CA HIS A 95 -26.89 -13.42 15.54
C HIS A 95 -26.77 -12.16 14.67
N LYS A 96 -27.62 -11.15 14.91
CA LYS A 96 -27.54 -9.87 14.20
C LYS A 96 -26.22 -9.16 14.48
N LYS A 97 -25.73 -9.21 15.73
CA LYS A 97 -24.41 -8.66 16.10
C LYS A 97 -23.28 -9.37 15.38
N HIS A 98 -23.32 -10.69 15.27
CA HIS A 98 -22.34 -11.46 14.52
C HIS A 98 -22.34 -11.07 13.04
N ARG A 99 -23.51 -11.03 12.40
CA ARG A 99 -23.63 -10.62 10.99
C ARG A 99 -23.09 -9.20 10.76
N CYS A 100 -23.40 -8.29 11.66
CA CYS A 100 -22.91 -6.92 11.58
C CYS A 100 -21.37 -6.85 11.78
N LYS A 101 -20.81 -7.59 12.75
CA LYS A 101 -19.34 -7.72 12.89
C LYS A 101 -18.66 -8.27 11.64
N SER A 102 -19.25 -9.26 10.97
CA SER A 102 -18.71 -9.79 9.70
C SER A 102 -18.66 -8.71 8.63
N ARG A 103 -19.73 -7.91 8.49
CA ARG A 103 -19.77 -6.80 7.53
C ARG A 103 -18.76 -5.69 7.86
N ILE A 104 -18.59 -5.36 9.13
CA ILE A 104 -17.56 -4.41 9.58
C ILE A 104 -16.17 -4.95 9.25
N LYS A 105 -15.94 -6.25 9.40
CA LYS A 105 -14.67 -6.90 9.04
C LYS A 105 -14.40 -6.87 7.54
N GLU A 106 -15.39 -7.19 6.71
CA GLU A 106 -15.26 -7.08 5.26
C GLU A 106 -14.95 -5.63 4.84
N LEU A 107 -15.63 -4.66 5.46
CA LEU A 107 -15.40 -3.25 5.17
C LEU A 107 -14.00 -2.78 5.58
N GLU A 108 -13.50 -3.19 6.75
CA GLU A 108 -12.13 -2.87 7.17
C GLU A 108 -11.09 -3.44 6.21
N VAL A 109 -11.34 -4.62 5.63
CA VAL A 109 -10.48 -5.21 4.60
C VAL A 109 -10.54 -4.37 3.33
N SER A 110 -11.73 -3.94 2.89
CA SER A 110 -11.87 -3.08 1.70
C SER A 110 -11.17 -1.73 1.87
N LEU A 111 -11.31 -1.08 3.04
CA LEU A 111 -10.62 0.17 3.34
C LEU A 111 -9.11 0.01 3.30
N ARG A 112 -8.60 -1.06 3.92
CA ARG A 112 -7.17 -1.34 3.94
C ARG A 112 -6.63 -1.67 2.54
N TRP A 113 -7.35 -2.44 1.75
CA TRP A 113 -6.99 -2.75 0.37
C TRP A 113 -6.87 -1.48 -0.49
N MET A 114 -7.84 -0.56 -0.36
CA MET A 114 -7.78 0.72 -1.07
C MET A 114 -6.55 1.54 -0.70
N ILE A 115 -6.21 1.61 0.60
CA ILE A 115 -5.04 2.38 1.07
C ILE A 115 -3.74 1.70 0.63
N ASP A 116 -3.64 0.39 0.81
CA ASP A 116 -2.40 -0.36 0.61
C ASP A 116 -2.15 -0.67 -0.87
N VAL A 117 -3.18 -0.74 -1.71
CA VAL A 117 -3.06 -1.13 -3.13
C VAL A 117 -3.45 0.02 -4.04
N ASP A 118 -4.69 0.51 -3.98
CA ASP A 118 -5.17 1.47 -4.98
C ASP A 118 -4.42 2.82 -4.89
N VAL A 119 -4.20 3.32 -3.68
CA VAL A 119 -3.43 4.56 -3.48
C VAL A 119 -1.96 4.38 -3.87
N GLN A 120 -1.34 3.24 -3.52
CA GLN A 120 0.06 2.97 -3.85
C GLN A 120 0.29 2.79 -5.36
N VAL A 121 -0.62 2.11 -6.06
CA VAL A 121 -0.56 1.93 -7.51
C VAL A 121 -0.68 3.28 -8.22
N ASN A 122 -1.59 4.15 -7.78
CA ASN A 122 -1.72 5.50 -8.34
C ASN A 122 -0.44 6.34 -8.11
N GLN A 123 0.12 6.32 -6.90
CA GLN A 123 1.39 6.98 -6.61
C GLN A 123 2.53 6.46 -7.51
N TRP A 124 2.58 5.15 -7.75
CA TRP A 124 3.59 4.55 -8.62
C TRP A 124 3.41 4.95 -10.09
N LEU A 125 2.17 5.03 -10.57
CA LEU A 125 1.86 5.53 -11.91
C LEU A 125 2.31 6.99 -12.09
N ASP A 126 2.09 7.85 -11.09
CA ASP A 126 2.51 9.24 -11.11
C ASP A 126 4.03 9.38 -11.12
N ILE A 127 4.74 8.60 -10.29
CA ILE A 127 6.21 8.54 -10.30
C ILE A 127 6.71 8.09 -11.68
N LYS A 128 6.10 7.07 -12.28
CA LYS A 128 6.48 6.59 -13.62
C LYS A 128 6.25 7.67 -14.68
N LYS A 129 5.11 8.37 -14.64
CA LYS A 129 4.79 9.48 -15.54
C LYS A 129 5.80 10.63 -15.39
N LEU A 130 6.23 10.92 -14.17
CA LEU A 130 7.26 11.92 -13.88
C LEU A 130 8.61 11.52 -14.45
N VAL A 131 9.04 10.26 -14.27
CA VAL A 131 10.31 9.73 -14.81
C VAL A 131 10.33 9.80 -16.33
N VAL A 132 9.23 9.45 -17.00
CA VAL A 132 9.12 9.55 -18.48
C VAL A 132 9.27 11.01 -18.92
N LYS A 133 8.54 11.94 -18.29
CA LYS A 133 8.65 13.37 -18.60
C LYS A 133 10.07 13.91 -18.34
N MET A 134 10.73 13.47 -17.27
CA MET A 134 12.10 13.87 -16.97
C MET A 134 13.08 13.34 -18.02
N SER A 135 12.90 12.10 -18.49
CA SER A 135 13.70 11.55 -19.58
C SER A 135 13.50 12.33 -20.88
N GLU A 136 12.26 12.72 -21.21
CA GLU A 136 11.99 13.56 -22.39
C GLU A 136 12.62 14.96 -22.29
N MET A 137 12.66 15.54 -21.09
CA MET A 137 13.36 16.80 -20.86
C MET A 137 14.87 16.65 -21.03
N ASN A 138 15.46 15.59 -20.47
CA ASN A 138 16.90 15.33 -20.58
C ASN A 138 17.32 15.14 -22.04
N THR A 139 16.56 14.37 -22.83
CA THR A 139 16.87 14.18 -24.27
C THR A 139 16.76 15.48 -25.07
N LYS A 140 15.80 16.35 -24.75
CA LYS A 140 15.70 17.68 -25.35
C LYS A 140 16.88 18.57 -24.97
N LEU A 141 17.33 18.52 -23.72
CA LEU A 141 18.49 19.27 -23.23
C LEU A 141 19.78 18.78 -23.90
N ASP A 142 19.97 17.48 -24.02
CA ASP A 142 21.12 16.88 -24.71
C ASP A 142 21.18 17.32 -26.17
N LYS A 143 20.03 17.38 -26.85
CA LYS A 143 19.93 17.87 -28.24
C LYS A 143 20.34 19.34 -28.38
N ILE A 144 19.99 20.19 -27.41
CA ILE A 144 20.39 21.60 -27.39
C ILE A 144 21.90 21.72 -27.11
N THR A 145 22.42 20.96 -26.15
CA THR A 145 23.84 21.00 -25.74
C THR A 145 24.77 20.41 -26.80
N SER A 146 24.27 19.47 -27.61
CA SER A 146 25.02 18.83 -28.69
C SER A 146 24.94 19.59 -30.02
N GLN A 147 24.14 20.66 -30.13
CA GLN A 147 24.19 21.53 -31.30
C GLN A 147 25.46 22.39 -31.22
N PRO A 148 26.29 22.43 -32.28
CA PRO A 148 27.36 23.40 -32.34
C PRO A 148 26.71 24.77 -32.29
N THR A 149 26.99 25.52 -31.23
CA THR A 149 26.89 26.97 -31.34
C THR A 149 27.94 27.32 -32.39
N ASP A 150 27.50 27.67 -33.60
CA ASP A 150 28.33 28.34 -34.61
C ASP A 150 28.73 29.71 -34.04
N GLY A 151 29.57 29.66 -33.00
CA GLY A 151 30.24 30.78 -32.40
C GLY A 151 31.43 31.06 -33.28
N SER A 152 31.31 32.13 -34.06
CA SER A 152 32.43 32.77 -34.73
C SER A 152 33.63 32.82 -33.80
N CYS A 153 34.71 32.15 -34.20
CA CYS A 153 35.97 32.12 -33.47
C CYS A 153 36.51 33.54 -33.24
N PHE A 154 36.42 34.05 -32.02
CA PHE A 154 37.39 35.03 -31.55
C PHE A 154 38.58 34.25 -30.97
N LYS A 155 39.68 34.27 -31.73
CA LYS A 155 40.99 33.82 -31.25
C LYS A 155 41.37 34.65 -30.03
N SER A 156 41.65 34.00 -28.92
CA SER A 156 42.55 34.53 -27.90
C SER A 156 43.27 33.33 -27.28
N ASN A 157 44.54 33.22 -27.63
CA ASN A 157 45.48 32.42 -26.85
C ASN A 157 45.79 33.25 -25.61
N ASP A 158 45.68 32.66 -24.42
CA ASP A 158 46.82 32.63 -23.52
C ASP A 158 46.59 31.64 -22.38
N SER A 159 47.71 31.05 -22.01
CA SER A 159 47.93 29.86 -21.20
C SER A 159 47.49 30.01 -19.74
N ILE A 160 47.15 28.88 -19.09
CA ILE A 160 47.68 28.39 -17.80
C ILE A 160 46.98 27.07 -17.44
N SER A 161 47.78 26.04 -17.14
CA SER A 161 47.45 24.72 -16.59
C SER A 161 47.87 24.70 -15.10
N PRO A 162 47.63 23.67 -14.25
CA PRO A 162 46.76 22.47 -14.27
C PRO A 162 45.75 22.52 -13.08
N VAL A 163 44.92 21.52 -12.78
CA VAL A 163 45.18 20.47 -11.76
C VAL A 163 44.07 19.40 -11.91
N LEU A 164 44.45 18.19 -12.31
CA LEU A 164 43.62 17.00 -12.23
C LEU A 164 43.79 16.42 -10.81
N SER A 165 42.72 16.40 -10.02
CA SER A 165 42.69 15.65 -8.76
C SER A 165 42.40 14.17 -9.04
N GLN A 166 43.32 13.31 -8.62
CA GLN A 166 43.22 11.85 -8.65
C GLN A 166 42.06 11.37 -7.77
N SER A 167 41.23 10.47 -8.30
CA SER A 167 40.27 9.69 -7.51
C SER A 167 40.91 8.33 -7.16
N SER A 168 40.79 7.97 -5.89
CA SER A 168 41.32 6.76 -5.26
C SER A 168 40.45 5.52 -5.54
N ARG A 169 41.09 4.49 -6.11
CA ARG A 169 41.18 3.09 -5.66
C ARG A 169 40.01 2.48 -4.88
N ILE A 170 39.42 1.38 -5.42
CA ILE A 170 39.22 0.10 -4.71
C ILE A 170 39.38 -1.05 -5.72
N GLU A 171 40.42 -1.87 -5.53
CA GLU A 171 40.58 -3.21 -6.12
C GLU A 171 39.99 -4.25 -5.17
N ALA A 172 39.44 -5.34 -5.71
CA ALA A 172 39.20 -6.58 -4.98
C ALA A 172 39.56 -7.78 -5.87
N THR A 173 40.68 -8.40 -5.55
CA THR A 173 41.11 -9.79 -5.78
C THR A 173 41.14 -10.42 -4.37
N ASP A 174 40.97 -11.69 -4.06
CA ASP A 174 40.82 -12.97 -4.73
C ASP A 174 40.52 -13.99 -3.61
N GLY A 175 40.24 -15.26 -3.93
CA GLY A 175 40.40 -16.38 -2.97
C GLY A 175 39.19 -17.31 -2.96
N SER A 176 39.09 -18.25 -3.90
CA SER A 176 39.81 -19.54 -3.96
C SER A 176 39.22 -20.59 -3.01
N SER A 177 38.68 -21.61 -3.65
CA SER A 177 38.13 -22.87 -3.17
C SER A 177 39.20 -23.87 -2.76
N GLU A 178 38.90 -24.68 -1.75
CA GLU A 178 39.47 -26.03 -1.59
C GLU A 178 38.32 -27.01 -1.32
N GLU A 179 38.48 -28.16 -1.98
CA GLU A 179 37.65 -29.34 -2.01
C GLU A 179 37.96 -30.21 -0.78
N ASP A 180 37.02 -31.04 -0.35
CA ASP A 180 37.35 -32.40 0.08
C ASP A 180 36.13 -33.29 -0.11
N GLU A 181 36.38 -34.40 -0.79
CA GLU A 181 35.47 -35.46 -1.16
C GLU A 181 35.07 -36.31 0.06
N GLU A 182 33.95 -37.05 -0.03
CA GLU A 182 33.97 -38.52 0.10
C GLU A 182 32.55 -39.12 -0.03
N GLU A 183 32.49 -40.20 -0.80
CA GLU A 183 31.50 -41.29 -0.88
C GLU A 183 30.03 -41.06 -1.30
N SER A 184 29.75 -41.43 -2.55
CA SER A 184 28.51 -42.14 -2.99
C SER A 184 28.82 -43.65 -3.04
N PRO A 185 27.85 -44.62 -3.13
CA PRO A 185 26.51 -44.46 -3.72
C PRO A 185 25.38 -45.33 -3.10
N SER A 186 24.12 -44.87 -3.13
CA SER A 186 23.01 -45.84 -3.31
C SER A 186 21.66 -45.23 -3.66
N ASN A 187 21.18 -45.65 -4.83
CA ASN A 187 19.78 -45.78 -5.24
C ASN A 187 18.97 -44.49 -5.40
N GLY A 188 18.84 -44.12 -6.68
CA GLY A 188 17.94 -43.09 -7.17
C GLY A 188 16.54 -43.21 -6.57
N SER A 189 16.16 -42.19 -5.82
CA SER A 189 14.79 -41.89 -5.48
C SER A 189 14.69 -40.39 -5.46
N GLU A 190 13.94 -39.83 -6.42
CA GLU A 190 13.58 -38.42 -6.46
C GLU A 190 13.12 -37.95 -5.07
N PRO A 191 13.50 -36.74 -4.62
CA PRO A 191 13.10 -36.24 -3.32
C PRO A 191 11.58 -36.01 -3.31
N ARG A 192 10.84 -36.96 -2.74
CA ARG A 192 9.38 -36.88 -2.62
C ARG A 192 9.02 -36.03 -1.41
N ILE A 193 8.37 -34.90 -1.67
CA ILE A 193 7.85 -34.05 -0.60
C ILE A 193 6.50 -34.65 -0.17
N ASP A 194 6.45 -35.10 1.08
CA ASP A 194 5.24 -35.60 1.74
C ASP A 194 4.73 -34.57 2.75
N ILE A 195 3.56 -34.00 2.48
CA ILE A 195 2.93 -33.02 3.36
C ILE A 195 1.67 -33.61 3.96
N HIS A 196 1.65 -33.68 5.29
CA HIS A 196 0.56 -34.23 6.08
C HIS A 196 -0.15 -33.13 6.87
N LEU A 197 -1.45 -32.95 6.62
CA LEU A 197 -2.28 -31.98 7.32
C LEU A 197 -3.45 -32.70 8.01
N ARG A 198 -3.44 -32.67 9.35
CA ARG A 198 -4.50 -33.22 10.18
C ARG A 198 -5.08 -32.14 11.08
N TRP A 199 -6.41 -32.05 11.14
CA TRP A 199 -7.08 -31.16 12.07
C TRP A 199 -8.42 -31.73 12.56
N SER A 200 -8.80 -31.34 13.77
CA SER A 200 -10.02 -31.77 14.44
C SER A 200 -11.03 -30.63 14.50
N SER A 201 -12.31 -30.95 14.25
CA SER A 201 -13.39 -29.97 14.32
C SER A 201 -14.05 -30.00 15.70
N ARG A 202 -14.16 -28.85 16.37
CA ARG A 202 -14.84 -28.75 17.69
C ARG A 202 -16.32 -29.16 17.66
N LYS A 203 -16.95 -29.21 16.49
CA LYS A 203 -18.40 -29.44 16.35
C LYS A 203 -18.77 -30.84 15.85
N GLY A 204 -17.79 -31.71 15.60
CA GLY A 204 -18.03 -33.10 15.21
C GLY A 204 -16.79 -33.94 15.49
N ARG A 205 -16.96 -35.06 16.20
CA ARG A 205 -15.92 -36.00 16.63
C ARG A 205 -15.28 -36.78 15.44
N LYS A 206 -14.91 -36.10 14.37
CA LYS A 206 -14.22 -36.71 13.23
C LYS A 206 -13.02 -35.85 12.89
N ASP A 207 -11.85 -36.44 13.09
CA ASP A 207 -10.59 -35.89 12.61
C ASP A 207 -10.59 -35.97 11.08
N ARG A 208 -10.13 -34.90 10.45
CA ARG A 208 -9.94 -34.84 9.00
C ARG A 208 -8.47 -34.80 8.72
N GLU A 209 -8.08 -35.52 7.68
CA GLU A 209 -6.70 -35.71 7.30
C GLU A 209 -6.59 -35.63 5.78
N ILE A 210 -5.58 -34.92 5.30
CA ILE A 210 -5.23 -34.85 3.89
C ILE A 210 -3.71 -35.02 3.79
N ARG A 211 -3.27 -35.88 2.88
CA ARG A 211 -1.87 -36.14 2.57
C ARG A 211 -1.60 -35.81 1.12
N PHE A 212 -0.54 -35.05 0.88
CA PHE A 212 -0.06 -34.72 -0.45
C PHE A 212 1.31 -35.36 -0.65
N MET A 213 1.43 -36.16 -1.70
CA MET A 213 2.69 -36.74 -2.14
C MET A 213 3.06 -36.09 -3.47
N ALA A 214 4.10 -35.26 -3.48
CA ALA A 214 4.71 -34.78 -4.72
C ALA A 214 5.90 -35.68 -5.06
N LYS A 215 5.94 -36.16 -6.31
CA LYS A 215 7.11 -36.81 -6.89
C LYS A 215 8.01 -35.76 -7.50
#